data_AF-A0A447TJD2-F1
#
_entry.id   AF-A0A447TJD2-F1
#
_cell.length_a   1.000
_cell.length_b   1.000
_cell.length_c   1.000
_cell.angle_alpha   90.00
_cell.angle_beta   90.00
_cell.angle_gamma   90.00
#
_symmetry.space_group_name_H-M   'P 1'
#
loop_
_entity.id
_entity.type
_entity.pdbx_description
1 polymer ?
#
loop_
_entity_poly.entity_id
_entity_poly.type
_entity_poly.pdbx_seq_one_letter_code
_entity_poly.pdbx_strand_id
1 'polypeptide(L)'
;MLFYLQGELIGFCQLLGKGALMMNAFGGLDYLHAYDYGLYATMLIRSVEVAEARGCTEIELGSTSYAFKRILGAEQRPTWNYFQHQSRLLNWLLTRFSSLLEPSAEDLK
;
A
#
# COMPACT_ATOMS: atom_id res chain seq x y z
N MET A 1 -0.47 4.55 14.33
CA MET A 1 -1.71 5.27 14.67
C MET A 1 -2.75 4.28 15.09
N LEU A 2 -3.54 4.58 16.13
CA LEU A 2 -4.59 3.72 16.67
C LEU A 2 -5.91 4.47 16.65
N PHE A 3 -7.01 3.76 16.37
CA PHE A 3 -8.35 4.31 16.22
C PHE A 3 -9.27 3.61 17.21
N TYR A 4 -9.94 4.40 18.06
CA TYR A 4 -10.79 3.89 19.12
C TYR A 4 -12.24 4.34 18.95
N LEU A 5 -13.18 3.47 19.29
CA LEU A 5 -14.61 3.77 19.41
C LEU A 5 -15.08 3.32 20.79
N GLN A 6 -15.60 4.25 21.59
CA GLN A 6 -16.09 3.98 22.95
C GLN A 6 -15.06 3.25 23.86
N GLY A 7 -13.76 3.49 23.64
CA GLY A 7 -12.67 2.86 24.40
C GLY A 7 -12.15 1.55 23.80
N GLU A 8 -12.79 1.01 22.76
CA GLU A 8 -12.35 -0.20 22.07
C GLU A 8 -11.49 0.13 20.85
N LEU A 9 -10.40 -0.62 20.65
CA LEU A 9 -9.52 -0.46 19.50
C LEU A 9 -10.19 -1.07 18.27
N ILE A 10 -10.63 -0.22 17.35
CA ILE A 10 -11.32 -0.64 16.12
C ILE A 10 -10.42 -0.58 14.89
N GLY A 11 -9.23 0.02 14.97
CA GLY A 11 -8.30 0.01 13.85
C GLY A 11 -6.91 0.56 14.15
N PHE A 12 -5.98 0.29 13.25
CA PHE A 12 -4.62 0.80 13.32
C PHE A 12 -3.99 0.99 11.94
N CYS A 13 -3.06 1.94 11.85
CA CYS A 13 -2.13 2.09 10.72
C CYS A 13 -0.70 2.12 11.25
N GLN A 14 0.17 1.27 10.71
CA GLN A 14 1.62 1.36 10.89
C GLN A 14 2.21 2.18 9.75
N LEU A 15 2.71 3.36 10.11
CA LEU A 15 3.37 4.28 9.17
C LEU A 15 4.87 4.15 9.30
N LEU A 16 5.57 3.96 8.19
CA LEU A 16 7.02 3.92 8.10
C LEU A 16 7.51 5.15 7.33
N GLY A 17 8.52 5.83 7.86
CA GLY A 17 9.09 7.03 7.23
C GLY A 17 10.51 6.78 6.73
N LYS A 18 10.85 7.35 5.56
CA LYS A 18 12.20 7.38 5.00
C LYS A 18 12.42 8.72 4.29
N GLY A 19 13.11 9.65 4.95
CA GLY A 19 13.29 11.01 4.44
C GLY A 19 11.93 11.70 4.26
N ALA A 20 11.68 12.26 3.07
CA ALA A 20 10.43 12.93 2.74
C ALA A 20 9.31 11.97 2.26
N LEU A 21 9.55 10.65 2.29
CA LEU A 21 8.54 9.64 1.94
C LEU A 21 7.98 8.97 3.19
N MET A 22 6.67 8.80 3.22
CA MET A 22 5.97 7.95 4.17
C MET A 22 5.29 6.78 3.47
N MET A 23 5.20 5.63 4.14
CA MET A 23 4.49 4.45 3.66
C MET A 23 3.49 3.98 4.70
N ASN A 24 2.27 3.72 4.26
CA ASN A 24 1.28 2.99 5.06
C ASN A 24 1.53 1.49 4.92
N ALA A 25 2.38 0.95 5.81
CA ALA A 25 2.96 -0.38 5.68
C ALA A 25 1.96 -1.49 6.05
N PHE A 26 1.22 -1.28 7.14
CA PHE A 26 0.23 -2.23 7.62
C PHE A 26 -0.99 -1.50 8.15
N GLY A 27 -2.16 -2.05 7.89
CA GLY A 27 -3.41 -1.57 8.44
C GLY A 27 -4.27 -2.73 8.90
N GLY A 28 -4.95 -2.53 10.02
CA GLY A 28 -6.01 -3.44 10.47
C GLY A 28 -7.21 -2.63 10.89
N LEU A 29 -8.40 -3.17 10.63
CA LEU A 29 -9.67 -2.58 11.02
C LEU A 29 -10.63 -3.68 11.45
N ASP A 30 -11.48 -3.34 12.40
CA ASP A 30 -12.62 -4.14 12.78
C ASP A 30 -13.74 -3.95 11.75
N TYR A 31 -13.98 -4.99 10.95
CA TYR A 31 -14.96 -4.97 9.87
C TYR A 31 -16.41 -4.85 10.36
N LEU A 32 -16.71 -5.19 11.62
CA LEU A 32 -18.04 -5.03 12.18
C LEU A 32 -18.46 -3.56 12.26
N HIS A 33 -17.49 -2.68 12.50
CA HIS A 33 -17.70 -1.24 12.66
C HIS A 33 -17.17 -0.42 11.48
N ALA A 34 -16.34 -1.01 10.61
CA ALA A 34 -15.59 -0.25 9.62
C ALA A 34 -16.45 0.51 8.62
N TYR A 35 -17.56 -0.07 8.18
CA TYR A 35 -18.41 0.55 7.16
C TYR A 35 -19.25 1.70 7.73
N ASP A 36 -19.90 1.48 8.86
CA ASP A 36 -20.83 2.43 9.49
C ASP A 36 -20.14 3.74 9.89
N TYR A 37 -18.85 3.68 10.23
CA TYR A 37 -18.05 4.84 10.62
C TYR A 37 -17.07 5.32 9.55
N GLY A 38 -17.08 4.74 8.34
CA GLY A 38 -16.13 5.07 7.29
C GLY A 38 -14.67 4.93 7.75
N LEU A 39 -14.38 3.93 8.59
CA LEU A 39 -13.12 3.81 9.31
C LEU A 39 -11.93 3.72 8.36
N TYR A 40 -12.03 2.94 7.29
CA TYR A 40 -10.96 2.80 6.30
C TYR A 40 -10.61 4.13 5.62
N ALA A 41 -11.63 4.90 5.22
CA ALA A 41 -11.43 6.22 4.63
C ALA A 41 -10.76 7.17 5.61
N THR A 42 -11.25 7.17 6.86
CA THR A 42 -10.68 7.97 7.95
C THR A 42 -9.21 7.61 8.20
N MET A 43 -8.88 6.33 8.24
CA MET A 43 -7.51 5.83 8.42
C MET A 43 -6.55 6.35 7.33
N LEU A 44 -6.99 6.35 6.07
CA LEU A 44 -6.18 6.86 4.96
C LEU A 44 -6.01 8.37 5.02
N ILE A 45 -7.06 9.13 5.29
CA ILE A 45 -6.99 10.59 5.44
C ILE A 45 -6.04 10.97 6.58
N ARG A 46 -6.18 10.34 7.75
CA ARG A 46 -5.27 10.59 8.89
C ARG A 46 -3.82 10.23 8.58
N SER A 47 -3.58 9.25 7.71
CA SER A 47 -2.22 8.90 7.30
C SER A 47 -1.59 10.02 6.46
N VAL A 48 -2.36 10.65 5.57
CA VAL A 48 -1.93 11.81 4.79
C VAL A 48 -1.61 13.00 5.70
N GLU A 49 -2.49 13.31 6.65
CA GLU A 49 -2.27 14.40 7.62
C GLU A 49 -0.99 14.18 8.44
N VAL A 50 -0.71 12.94 8.86
CA VAL A 50 0.53 12.62 9.58
C VAL A 50 1.76 12.74 8.69
N ALA A 51 1.68 12.39 7.40
CA ALA A 51 2.77 12.61 6.46
C ALA A 51 3.05 14.11 6.27
N GLU A 52 2.01 14.91 6.04
CA GLU A 52 2.10 16.36 5.90
C GLU A 52 2.70 17.01 7.15
N ALA A 53 2.19 16.67 8.34
CA ALA A 53 2.69 17.19 9.61
C ALA A 53 4.16 16.85 9.89
N ARG A 54 4.69 15.79 9.23
CA ARG A 54 6.11 15.40 9.31
C ARG A 54 6.96 15.97 8.18
N GLY A 55 6.40 16.81 7.32
CA GLY A 55 7.10 17.40 6.18
C GLY A 55 7.40 16.40 5.06
N CYS A 56 6.66 15.29 4.99
CA CYS A 56 6.75 14.37 3.87
C CYS A 56 6.11 15.01 2.63
N THR A 57 6.77 14.85 1.48
CA THR A 57 6.24 15.29 0.18
C THR A 57 5.43 14.21 -0.52
N GLU A 58 5.62 12.95 -0.12
CA GLU A 58 4.94 11.80 -0.70
C GLU A 58 4.48 10.82 0.39
N ILE A 59 3.33 10.19 0.16
CA ILE A 59 2.87 9.04 0.94
C ILE A 59 2.42 7.89 0.02
N GLU A 60 2.95 6.69 0.26
CA GLU A 60 2.50 5.46 -0.38
C GLU A 60 1.34 4.84 0.43
N LEU A 61 0.16 4.77 -0.19
CA LEU A 61 -1.05 4.23 0.44
C LEU A 61 -1.24 2.73 0.19
N GLY A 62 -0.28 2.06 -0.45
CA GLY A 62 -0.31 0.65 -0.83
C GLY A 62 -1.07 0.35 -2.13
N SER A 63 -1.15 -0.93 -2.49
CA SER A 63 -1.53 -1.42 -3.84
C SER A 63 -2.94 -1.99 -3.99
N THR A 64 -3.87 -1.67 -3.08
CA THR A 64 -5.29 -2.11 -3.18
C THR A 64 -6.25 -0.92 -3.19
N SER A 65 -7.55 -1.15 -3.39
CA SER A 65 -8.60 -0.11 -3.26
C SER A 65 -8.34 1.15 -4.10
N TYR A 66 -7.88 0.95 -5.34
CA TYR A 66 -7.39 2.00 -6.21
C TYR A 66 -8.40 3.14 -6.46
N ALA A 67 -9.68 2.79 -6.62
CA ALA A 67 -10.73 3.78 -6.88
C ALA A 67 -10.83 4.80 -5.74
N PHE A 68 -10.82 4.33 -4.49
CA PHE A 68 -10.89 5.20 -3.31
C PHE A 68 -9.63 6.08 -3.18
N LYS A 69 -8.45 5.49 -3.37
CA LYS A 69 -7.18 6.23 -3.26
C LYS A 69 -7.04 7.33 -4.31
N ARG A 70 -7.55 7.11 -5.54
CA ARG A 70 -7.60 8.15 -6.57
C ARG A 70 -8.48 9.33 -6.17
N ILE A 71 -9.56 9.11 -5.43
CA ILE A 71 -10.41 10.21 -4.91
C ILE A 71 -9.62 11.09 -3.92
N LEU A 72 -8.68 10.51 -3.16
CA LEU A 72 -7.78 11.25 -2.27
C LEU A 72 -6.64 11.99 -3.00
N GLY A 73 -6.62 11.95 -4.34
CA GLY A 73 -5.53 12.52 -5.15
C GLY A 73 -4.32 11.61 -5.31
N ALA A 74 -4.41 10.33 -4.91
CA ALA A 74 -3.31 9.40 -5.13
C ALA A 74 -3.18 9.00 -6.60
N GLU A 75 -1.95 8.98 -7.08
CA GLU A 75 -1.61 8.53 -8.43
C GLU A 75 -1.08 7.10 -8.39
N GLN A 76 -1.43 6.30 -9.40
CA GLN A 76 -0.82 5.00 -9.57
C GLN A 76 0.57 5.17 -10.18
N ARG A 77 1.60 4.63 -9.50
CA ARG A 77 2.95 4.54 -10.04
C ARG A 77 3.23 3.07 -10.41
N PRO A 78 3.67 2.77 -11.64
CA PRO A 78 4.02 1.41 -12.01
C PRO A 78 5.22 0.93 -11.18
N THR A 79 5.19 -0.36 -10.83
CA THR A 79 6.27 -1.05 -10.11
C THR A 79 6.75 -2.23 -10.93
N TRP A 80 8.00 -2.64 -10.75
CA TRP A 80 8.61 -3.75 -11.48
C TRP A 80 9.27 -4.74 -10.54
N ASN A 81 9.13 -6.02 -10.85
CA ASN A 81 9.89 -7.08 -10.20
C ASN A 81 11.07 -7.46 -11.09
N TYR A 82 12.27 -7.39 -10.55
CA TYR A 82 13.49 -7.80 -11.24
C TYR A 82 13.96 -9.15 -10.70
N PHE A 83 14.06 -10.13 -11.59
CA PHE A 83 14.55 -11.47 -11.26
C PHE A 83 15.94 -11.66 -11.85
N GLN A 84 16.89 -12.07 -11.01
CA GLN A 84 18.25 -12.40 -11.43
C GLN A 84 18.75 -13.63 -10.69
N HIS A 85 19.30 -14.57 -11.44
CA HIS A 85 19.96 -15.74 -10.88
C HIS A 85 21.48 -15.62 -10.97
N GLN A 86 22.19 -16.08 -9.94
CA GLN A 86 23.66 -15.98 -9.87
C GLN A 86 24.36 -16.81 -10.96
N SER A 87 23.89 -18.04 -11.20
CA SER A 87 24.35 -18.87 -12.32
C SER A 87 23.89 -18.31 -13.67
N ARG A 88 24.85 -18.06 -14.57
CA ARG A 88 24.61 -17.56 -15.93
C ARG A 88 23.66 -18.45 -16.73
N LEU A 89 23.78 -19.77 -16.59
CA LEU A 89 22.92 -20.73 -17.29
C LEU A 89 21.47 -20.62 -16.82
N LEU A 90 21.26 -20.58 -15.50
CA LEU A 90 19.92 -20.47 -14.92
C LEU A 90 19.31 -19.10 -15.19
N ASN A 91 20.10 -18.03 -15.21
CA ASN A 91 19.64 -16.70 -15.58
C ASN A 91 19.20 -16.63 -17.06
N TRP A 92 19.93 -17.31 -17.94
CA TRP A 92 19.53 -17.45 -19.34
C TRP A 92 18.21 -18.21 -19.49
N LEU A 93 18.02 -19.31 -18.75
CA LEU A 93 16.74 -20.03 -18.72
C LEU A 93 15.61 -19.16 -18.20
N LEU A 94 15.82 -18.43 -17.10
CA LEU A 94 14.83 -17.49 -16.56
C LEU A 94 14.41 -16.43 -17.59
N THR A 95 15.37 -15.91 -18.35
CA THR A 95 15.08 -14.96 -19.43
C THR A 95 14.22 -15.61 -20.52
N ARG A 96 14.48 -16.87 -20.87
CA ARG A 96 13.74 -17.58 -21.92
C ARG A 96 12.29 -17.90 -21.54
N PHE A 97 12.03 -18.05 -20.24
CA PHE A 97 10.74 -18.41 -19.66
C PHE A 97 10.11 -17.27 -18.84
N SER A 98 10.56 -16.02 -19.04
CA SER A 98 10.12 -14.86 -18.25
C SER A 98 8.62 -14.61 -18.34
N SER A 99 7.99 -14.94 -19.48
CA SER A 99 6.55 -14.81 -19.68
C SER A 99 5.71 -15.68 -18.74
N LEU A 100 6.29 -16.70 -18.10
CA LEU A 100 5.61 -17.51 -17.08
C LEU A 100 5.58 -16.83 -15.70
N LEU A 101 6.42 -15.82 -15.50
CA LEU A 101 6.54 -15.07 -14.24
C LEU A 101 5.79 -13.74 -14.28
N GLU A 102 5.35 -13.31 -15.46
CA GLU A 102 4.54 -12.10 -15.62
C GLU A 102 3.15 -12.33 -15.01
N PRO A 103 2.67 -11.43 -14.14
CA PRO A 103 1.31 -11.50 -13.63
C PRO A 103 0.32 -11.43 -14.80
N SER A 104 -0.76 -12.21 -14.74
CA SER A 104 -1.81 -12.14 -15.75
C SER A 104 -2.52 -10.79 -15.69
N ALA A 105 -3.23 -10.44 -16.77
CA ALA A 105 -4.06 -9.23 -16.77
C ALA A 105 -5.19 -9.27 -15.73
N GLU A 106 -5.56 -10.45 -15.21
CA GLU A 106 -6.50 -10.58 -14.10
C GLU A 106 -5.83 -10.33 -12.75
N ASP A 107 -4.57 -10.73 -12.57
CA ASP A 107 -3.79 -10.47 -11.35
C ASP A 107 -3.49 -8.98 -11.14
N LEU A 108 -3.59 -8.17 -12.19
CA LEU A 108 -3.30 -6.72 -12.18
C LEU A 108 -4.53 -5.82 -12.03
N LYS A 109 -5.74 -6.38 -11.90
CA LYS A 109 -7.00 -5.63 -11.69
C LYS A 109 -7.26 -5.36 -10.21
#